data_AF-A0A9E6S8F0-F1
#
_entry.id   AF-A0A9E6S8F0-F1
#
_cell.length_a   1.000
_cell.length_b   1.000
_cell.length_c   1.000
_cell.angle_alpha   90.00
_cell.angle_beta   90.00
_cell.angle_gamma   90.00
#
_symmetry.space_group_name_H-M   'P 1'
#
loop_
_entity.id
_entity.type
_entity.pdbx_description
1 polymer ?
#
loop_
_entity_poly.entity_id
_entity_poly.type
_entity_poly.pdbx_seq_one_letter_code
_entity_poly.pdbx_strand_id
1 'polypeptide(L)' 'MSAYLSINNIEVIYDHVILVLKGVSLEVPKGKIVALLGANGAG' A
#
# COMPACT_ATOMS: atom_id res chain seq x y z
N MET A 1 -10.94 -16.33 5.11
CA MET A 1 -9.56 -16.47 4.61
C MET A 1 -8.68 -15.53 5.43
N SER A 2 -7.54 -15.94 5.96
CA SER A 2 -6.65 -15.05 6.72
C SER A 2 -5.62 -14.41 5.78
N ALA A 3 -5.50 -13.08 5.82
CA ALA A 3 -4.45 -12.35 5.08
C ALA A 3 -3.08 -12.65 5.69
N TYR A 4 -2.07 -12.83 4.83
CA TYR A 4 -0.67 -13.01 5.26
C TYR A 4 0.00 -11.66 5.55
N LEU A 5 -0.32 -10.65 4.74
CA LEU A 5 -0.02 -9.24 5.00
C LEU A 5 -1.33 -8.45 4.95
N SER A 6 -1.54 -7.57 5.91
CA SER A 6 -2.61 -6.58 5.89
C SER A 6 -2.00 -5.23 6.26
N ILE A 7 -2.27 -4.24 5.42
CA ILE A 7 -1.90 -2.85 5.62
C ILE A 7 -3.19 -2.05 5.61
N ASN A 8 -3.40 -1.20 6.62
CA ASN A 8 -4.68 -0.53 6.84
C ASN A 8 -4.48 0.97 6.97
N ASN A 9 -5.12 1.73 6.08
CA ASN A 9 -5.21 3.18 6.09
C ASN A 9 -3.86 3.89 6.34
N ILE A 10 -2.81 3.49 5.62
CA ILE A 10 -1.49 4.09 5.79
C ILE A 10 -1.39 5.44 5.09
N GLU A 11 -0.67 6.34 5.76
CA GLU A 11 -0.24 7.61 5.22
C GLU A 11 1.28 7.68 5.32
N VAL A 12 1.91 8.19 4.26
CA VAL A 12 3.38 8.37 4.20
C VAL A 12 3.67 9.76 3.71
N ILE A 13 4.55 10.46 4.41
CA ILE A 13 4.98 11.82 4.08
C ILE A 13 6.49 11.83 3.92
N TYR A 14 6.99 12.28 2.77
CA TYR A 14 8.41 12.53 2.53
C TYR A 14 8.79 13.96 2.89
N ASP A 15 9.96 14.09 3.52
CA ASP A 15 10.55 15.36 3.97
C ASP A 15 9.57 16.26 4.74
N HIS A 16 8.57 15.66 5.40
CA HIS A 16 7.47 16.35 6.09
C HIS A 16 6.60 17.26 5.21
N VAL A 17 6.75 17.20 3.89
CA VAL A 17 6.07 18.11 2.93
C VAL A 17 5.19 17.34 1.94
N ILE A 18 5.64 16.19 1.43
CA ILE A 18 4.97 15.51 0.32
C ILE A 18 4.19 14.30 0.87
N LEU A 19 2.86 14.40 0.93
CA LEU A 19 1.98 13.25 1.21
C LEU A 19 1.96 12.32 -0.01
N VAL A 20 2.73 11.24 0.06
CA VAL A 20 2.92 10.31 -1.05
C VAL A 20 1.90 9.17 -1.03
N LEU A 21 1.56 8.65 0.16
CA LEU A 21 0.45 7.71 0.35
C LEU A 21 -0.61 8.36 1.22
N LYS A 22 -1.88 8.24 0.82
CA LYS A 22 -3.03 8.75 1.58
C LYS A 22 -4.09 7.67 1.75
N GLY A 23 -4.27 7.19 2.99
CA GLY A 23 -5.31 6.22 3.34
C GLY A 23 -5.21 4.89 2.61
N VAL A 24 -4.00 4.43 2.26
CA VAL A 24 -3.82 3.22 1.45
C VAL A 24 -4.06 1.98 2.30
N SER A 25 -4.87 1.06 1.80
CA SER A 25 -5.08 -0.26 2.42
C SER A 25 -4.82 -1.36 1.39
N LEU A 26 -4.18 -2.45 1.82
CA LEU A 26 -3.81 -3.57 0.97
C LEU A 26 -3.82 -4.87 1.77
N GLU A 27 -4.32 -5.94 1.17
CA GLU A 27 -4.21 -7.29 1.70
C GLU A 27 -3.47 -8.21 0.73
N VAL A 28 -2.57 -9.04 1.26
CA VAL A 28 -1.93 -10.13 0.52
C VAL A 28 -2.35 -11.44 1.18
N PRO A 29 -3.21 -12.25 0.53
CA PRO A 29 -3.60 -13.55 1.06
C PRO A 29 -2.44 -14.55 1.07
N LYS A 30 -2.46 -15.49 2.01
CA LYS A 30 -1.43 -16.54 2.11
C LYS A 30 -1.34 -17.36 0.83
N GLY A 31 -0.13 -17.53 0.29
CA GLY A 31 0.15 -18.34 -0.90
C GLY A 31 -0.32 -17.73 -2.22
N LYS A 32 -0.63 -16.42 -2.23
CA LYS A 32 -1.02 -15.68 -3.43
C LYS A 32 0.05 -14.66 -3.82
N ILE A 33 0.05 -14.32 -5.10
CA ILE A 33 0.86 -13.25 -5.68
C ILE A 33 -0.08 -12.08 -5.98
N VAL A 34 0.27 -10.89 -5.49
CA VAL A 34 -0.48 -9.64 -5.74
C VAL A 34 0.45 -8.71 -6.51
N ALA A 35 0.02 -8.28 -7.70
CA ALA A 35 0.73 -7.29 -8.49
C ALA A 35 0.16 -5.90 -8.22
N LEU A 36 1.03 -4.95 -7.87
CA LEU A 36 0.68 -3.53 -7.81
C LEU A 36 1.09 -2.88 -9.11
N LEU A 37 0.14 -2.26 -9.80
CA LEU A 37 0.34 -1.59 -11.08
C LEU A 37 -0.04 -0.12 -10.93
N GLY A 38 0.77 0.77 -11.47
CA GLY A 38 0.53 2.20 -11.42
C GLY A 38 1.46 2.95 -12.37
N ALA A 39 1.12 4.21 -12.61
CA ALA A 39 1.99 5.13 -13.31
C ALA A 39 3.23 5.46 -12.45
N ASN A 40 4.24 6.08 -13.07
CA ASN A 40 5.40 6.60 -12.33
C ASN A 40 4.94 7.60 -11.26
N GLY A 41 5.34 7.37 -10.01
CA GLY A 41 4.94 8.21 -8.88
C GLY A 41 3.53 7.97 -8.35
N ALA A 42 2.86 6.87 -8.70
CA ALA A 42 1.53 6.53 -8.18
C ALA A 42 1.50 6.10 -6.70
N GLY A 43 2.66 5.98 -6.07
CA GLY A 43 2.85 5.70 -4.66
C GLY A 43 4.30 5.84 -4.25
#